data_AF-A0A962B4C4-F1
#
_entry.id   AF-A0A962B4C4-F1
#
_cell.length_a   1.000
_cell.length_b   1.000
_cell.length_c   1.000
_cell.angle_alpha   90.00
_cell.angle_beta   90.00
_cell.angle_gamma   90.00
#
_symmetry.space_group_name_H-M   'P 1'
#
loop_
_entity.id
_entity.type
_entity.pdbx_description
1 polymer ?
#
loop_
_entity_poly.entity_id
_entity_poly.type
_entity_poly.pdbx_seq_one_letter_code
_entity_poly.pdbx_strand_id
1 'polypeptide(L)' 'MFKSNENPVIIKSYAGKKLYDTERADYISMPELADIAKSDRDFFVLDAQSGKDVTLSVLKQMLAQVR' A
#
# COMPACT_ATOMS: atom_id res chain seq x y z
N MET A 1 18.81 3.86 -10.53
CA MET A 1 17.90 3.48 -11.64
C MET A 1 16.85 2.57 -11.05
N PHE A 2 15.61 3.04 -10.94
CA PHE A 2 14.47 2.18 -10.58
C PHE A 2 14.13 1.36 -11.82
N LYS A 3 14.34 0.03 -11.77
CA LYS A 3 13.71 -0.92 -12.70
C LYS A 3 12.30 -1.16 -12.11
N SER A 4 11.19 -1.12 -12.84
CA SER A 4 10.88 -1.87 -14.05
C SER A 4 9.65 -1.29 -14.78
N ASN A 5 9.46 -1.71 -16.02
CA ASN A 5 8.34 -1.42 -16.94
C ASN A 5 6.94 -1.90 -16.47
N GLU A 6 6.71 -2.07 -15.17
CA GLU A 6 5.44 -2.55 -14.61
C GLU A 6 4.75 -1.41 -13.85
N ASN A 7 3.44 -1.25 -14.07
CA ASN A 7 2.69 -0.23 -13.36
C ASN A 7 2.73 -0.51 -11.84
N PRO A 8 2.90 0.53 -11.00
CA PRO A 8 2.92 0.36 -9.56
C PRO A 8 1.57 -0.16 -9.06
N VAL A 9 1.61 -1.02 -8.03
CA VAL A 9 0.39 -1.55 -7.40
C VAL A 9 -0.35 -0.41 -6.70
N ILE A 10 -1.64 -0.25 -6.97
CA ILE A 10 -2.46 0.75 -6.29
C ILE A 10 -3.22 0.09 -5.14
N ILE A 11 -3.00 0.63 -3.94
CA ILE A 11 -3.69 0.24 -2.73
C ILE A 11 -4.62 1.37 -2.30
N LYS A 12 -5.91 1.10 -2.19
CA LYS A 12 -6.88 2.09 -1.69
C LYS A 12 -7.04 1.93 -0.18
N SER A 13 -6.75 3.00 0.56
CA SER A 13 -6.99 3.08 2.01
C SER A 13 -8.40 3.59 2.27
N TYR A 14 -9.18 2.83 3.03
CA TYR A 14 -10.50 3.23 3.49
C TYR A 14 -10.47 3.48 5.01
N ALA A 15 -11.51 4.15 5.52
CA ALA A 15 -11.70 4.30 6.96
C ALA A 15 -11.68 2.93 7.68
N GLY A 16 -11.22 2.92 8.93
CA GLY A 16 -11.16 1.70 9.74
C GLY A 16 -10.00 0.75 9.37
N LYS A 17 -8.87 1.28 8.88
CA LYS A 17 -7.65 0.52 8.54
C LYS A 17 -7.84 -0.54 7.43
N LYS A 18 -8.89 -0.42 6.62
CA LYS A 18 -9.11 -1.30 5.47
C LYS A 18 -8.22 -0.87 4.31
N LEU A 19 -7.49 -1.81 3.74
CA LEU A 19 -6.63 -1.60 2.57
C LEU A 19 -7.14 -2.50 1.45
N TYR A 20 -7.38 -1.95 0.27
CA TYR A 20 -7.87 -2.70 -0.88
C TYR A 20 -6.83 -2.70 -1.99
N ASP A 21 -6.38 -3.88 -2.39
CA ASP A 21 -5.46 -4.07 -3.51
C ASP A 21 -6.25 -4.10 -4.82
N THR A 22 -5.99 -3.12 -5.70
CA THR A 22 -6.73 -3.02 -6.96
C THR A 22 -6.33 -4.06 -8.00
N GLU A 23 -5.15 -4.67 -7.88
CA GLU A 23 -4.72 -5.74 -8.79
C GLU A 23 -5.35 -7.07 -8.39
N ARG A 24 -5.38 -7.38 -7.09
CA ARG A 24 -6.00 -8.60 -6.55
C ARG A 24 -7.52 -8.51 -6.45
N ALA A 25 -8.05 -7.29 -6.54
CA ALA A 25 -9.46 -6.98 -6.33
C ALA A 25 -9.99 -7.42 -4.94
N ASP A 26 -9.15 -7.38 -3.91
CA ASP A 26 -9.50 -7.83 -2.55
C ASP A 26 -8.91 -6.93 -1.45
N TYR A 27 -9.45 -7.03 -0.24
CA TYR A 27 -8.91 -6.40 0.95
C TYR A 27 -7.71 -7.17 1.49
N ILE A 28 -6.66 -6.43 1.80
CA ILE A 28 -5.44 -6.97 2.40
C ILE A 28 -5.21 -6.39 3.79
N SER A 29 -4.49 -7.14 4.61
CA SER A 29 -4.05 -6.72 5.93
C SER A 29 -2.78 -5.87 5.86
N MET A 30 -2.46 -5.19 6.97
CA MET A 30 -1.21 -4.41 7.07
C MET A 30 0.05 -5.29 6.93
N PRO A 31 0.12 -6.52 7.51
CA PRO A 31 1.23 -7.44 7.25
C PRO A 31 1.39 -7.81 5.77
N GLU A 32 0.30 -8.09 5.06
CA GLU A 32 0.36 -8.39 3.62
C GLU A 32 0.86 -7.20 2.81
N LEU A 33 0.43 -5.98 3.14
CA LEU A 33 0.97 -4.78 2.50
C LEU A 33 2.46 -4.58 2.82
N ALA A 34 2.90 -4.94 4.04
CA ALA A 34 4.32 -4.90 4.39
C ALA A 34 5.15 -5.92 3.58
N ASP A 35 4.55 -7.05 3.19
CA ASP A 35 5.21 -8.02 2.32
C ASP A 35 5.29 -7.54 0.87
N ILE A 36 4.27 -6.82 0.37
CA ILE A 36 4.35 -6.08 -0.90
C ILE A 36 5.50 -5.08 -0.85
N ALA A 37 5.62 -4.31 0.24
CA ALA A 37 6.67 -3.31 0.42
C ALA A 37 8.10 -3.89 0.48
N LYS A 38 8.26 -5.17 0.80
CA LYS A 38 9.55 -5.88 0.78
C LYS A 38 9.88 -6.53 -0.57
N SER A 39 8.90 -6.63 -1.46
CA SER A 39 9.09 -7.18 -2.80
C SER A 39 9.74 -6.15 -3.73
N ASP A 40 10.28 -6.59 -4.86
CA ASP A 40 10.84 -5.71 -5.91
C ASP A 40 9.74 -4.96 -6.71
N ARG A 41 8.55 -4.74 -6.13
CA ARG A 41 7.41 -4.06 -6.78
C ARG A 41 7.10 -2.74 -6.09
N ASP A 42 7.01 -1.69 -6.89
CA ASP A 42 6.55 -0.38 -6.42
C ASP A 42 5.04 -0.42 -6.12
N PHE A 43 4.62 0.35 -5.12
CA PHE A 43 3.21 0.53 -4.79
C PHE A 43 2.91 1.96 -4.32
N PHE A 44 1.66 2.37 -4.49
CA PHE A 44 1.10 3.58 -3.91
C PHE A 44 -0.07 3.26 -3.02
N VAL A 45 -0.22 4.01 -1.92
CA VAL A 45 -1.43 3.99 -1.11
C VAL A 45 -2.18 5.30 -1.27
N LEU A 46 -3.39 5.22 -1.82
CA LEU A 46 -4.26 6.36 -2.03
C LEU A 46 -5.44 6.29 -1.07
N ASP A 47 -5.75 7.39 -0.40
CA ASP A 47 -6.99 7.51 0.37
C ASP A 47 -8.19 7.38 -0.57
N ALA A 48 -9.08 6.43 -0.32
CA ALA A 48 -10.17 6.08 -1.23
C ALA A 48 -11.23 7.17 -1.34
N GLN A 49 -11.33 8.06 -0.34
CA GLN A 49 -12.31 9.14 -0.31
C GLN A 49 -11.80 10.40 -1.01
N SER A 50 -10.55 10.79 -0.74
CA SER A 50 -9.95 12.03 -1.23
C SER A 50 -9.01 11.85 -2.41
N GLY A 51 -8.57 10.63 -2.71
CA GLY A 51 -7.55 10.32 -3.71
C GLY A 51 -6.13 10.74 -3.32
N LYS A 52 -5.93 11.26 -2.09
CA LYS A 52 -4.63 11.75 -1.63
C LYS A 52 -3.63 10.60 -1.47
N ASP A 53 -2.40 10.81 -1.92
CA ASP A 53 -1.28 9.91 -1.62
C ASP A 53 -0.96 9.94 -0.11
N VAL A 54 -1.12 8.78 0.52
CA VAL A 54 -0.85 8.53 1.93
C VAL A 54 0.23 7.45 2.13
N THR A 55 0.96 7.09 1.08
CA THR A 55 1.99 6.02 1.07
C THR A 55 2.98 6.18 2.22
N LEU A 56 3.54 7.38 2.41
CA LEU A 56 4.49 7.66 3.49
C LEU A 56 3.87 7.48 4.89
N SER A 57 2.61 7.87 5.07
CA SER A 57 1.91 7.72 6.34
C SER A 57 1.72 6.25 6.69
N VAL A 58 1.35 5.44 5.71
CA VAL A 58 1.12 4.00 5.87
C VAL A 58 2.45 3.26 6.11
N LEU A 59 3.52 3.62 5.39
CA LEU A 59 4.87 3.09 5.66
C LEU A 59 5.32 3.38 7.09
N LYS A 60 5.12 4.62 7.58
CA LYS A 60 5.40 4.96 8.99
C LYS A 60 4.58 4.10 9.96
N GLN A 61 3.31 3.86 9.65
CA GLN A 61 2.44 3.01 10.46
C GLN A 61 2.92 1.55 10.48
N MET A 62 3.42 1.02 9.37
CA MET A 62 4.03 -0.32 9.32
C MET A 62 5.22 -0.40 10.25
N LEU A 63 6.17 0.54 10.12
CA LEU A 63 7.37 0.59 10.98
C LEU A 63 7.02 0.71 12.46
N ALA A 64 5.96 1.43 12.81
CA ALA A 64 5.50 1.57 14.19
C ALA A 64 4.90 0.28 14.78
N GLN A 65 4.43 -0.65 13.95
CA GLN A 65 3.83 -1.92 14.37
C GLN A 65 4.85 -3.06 14.54
N VAL A 66 6.07 -2.91 14.01
CA VAL A 66 7.17 -3.88 14.17
C VAL A 66 7.95 -3.64 15.48
N ARG A 67 7.23 -3.33 16.56
CA ARG A 67 7.82 -3.10 17.90
C ARG A 67 7.68 -4.31 18.79
#